data_AF-A0A920NNM8-F1
#
_entry.id   AF-A0A920NNM8-F1
#
_cell.length_a   1.000
_cell.length_b   1.000
_cell.length_c   1.000
_cell.angle_alpha   90.00
_cell.angle_beta   90.00
_cell.angle_gamma   90.00
#
_symmetry.space_group_name_H-M   'P 1'
#
loop_
_entity.id
_entity.type
_entity.pdbx_description
1 polymer ?
#
loop_
_entity_poly.entity_id
_entity_poly.type
_entity_poly.pdbx_seq_one_letter_code
_entity_poly.pdbx_strand_id
1 'polypeptide(L)'
;MSRDLDRLKSVYKRTNKSPAGAGSTNGSRLPLDRKRLAKLLGFNGLVLHTRDAMWQPDGPIELMSVALAIFECRTYDGRPADLDYV
;
A
#
# COMPACT_ATOMS: atom_id res chain seq x y z
N MET A 1 5.84 -2.65 17.71
CA MET A 1 4.38 -2.45 17.62
C MET A 1 3.94 -1.04 17.23
N SER A 2 4.10 0.02 18.06
CA SER A 2 3.62 1.38 17.65
C SER A 2 4.24 1.89 16.35
N ARG A 3 5.56 1.74 16.18
CA ARG A 3 6.28 2.14 14.96
C ARG A 3 5.81 1.40 13.71
N ASP A 4 5.48 0.12 13.84
CA ASP A 4 5.03 -0.71 12.72
C ASP A 4 3.61 -0.34 12.29
N LEU A 5 2.76 0.01 13.25
CA LEU A 5 1.43 0.57 12.98
C LEU A 5 1.52 1.93 12.27
N ASP A 6 2.45 2.79 12.67
CA ASP A 6 2.65 4.09 12.02
C ASP A 6 3.19 3.94 10.59
N ARG A 7 4.10 2.98 10.37
CA ARG A 7 4.54 2.59 9.02
C ARG A 7 3.37 2.08 8.19
N LEU A 8 2.55 1.18 8.72
CA LEU A 8 1.38 0.64 8.03
C LEU A 8 0.38 1.73 7.64
N LYS A 9 0.07 2.66 8.54
CA LYS A 9 -0.79 3.82 8.24
C LYS A 9 -0.22 4.69 7.12
N SER A 10 1.10 4.90 7.12
CA SER A 10 1.79 5.70 6.11
C SER A 10 1.80 5.05 4.74
N VAL A 11 1.97 3.73 4.67
CA VAL A 11 1.81 2.94 3.44
C VAL A 11 0.38 3.03 2.93
N TYR A 12 -0.61 2.78 3.80
CA TYR A 12 -2.02 2.85 3.42
C TYR A 12 -2.39 4.21 2.82
N LYS A 13 -1.94 5.32 3.43
CA LYS A 13 -2.20 6.68 2.93
C LYS A 13 -1.67 6.91 1.50
N ARG A 14 -0.55 6.28 1.14
CA ARG A 14 0.04 6.41 -0.21
C ARG A 14 -0.62 5.51 -1.23
N THR A 15 -0.88 4.26 -0.85
CA THR A 15 -1.49 3.25 -1.73
C THR A 15 -2.99 3.48 -1.94
N ASN A 16 -3.67 4.20 -1.04
CA ASN A 16 -5.09 4.52 -1.14
C ASN A 16 -5.40 5.66 -2.14
N LYS A 17 -4.82 5.57 -3.33
CA LYS A 17 -5.11 6.44 -4.48
C LYS A 17 -5.56 5.59 -5.65
N SER A 18 -6.60 6.02 -6.35
CA SER A 18 -7.19 5.25 -7.43
C SER A 18 -6.35 5.33 -8.71
N PRO A 19 -5.96 4.17 -9.30
CA PRO A 19 -5.44 4.11 -10.66
C PRO A 19 -6.57 4.03 -11.71
N ALA A 20 -7.84 3.92 -11.28
CA ALA A 20 -8.96 3.67 -12.17
C ALA A 20 -9.13 4.78 -13.22
N GLY A 21 -9.45 4.37 -14.45
CA GLY A 21 -9.65 5.28 -15.58
C GLY A 21 -8.39 5.96 -16.08
N ALA A 22 -7.18 5.55 -15.64
CA ALA A 22 -5.92 6.06 -16.18
C ALA A 22 -5.69 5.68 -17.65
N GLY A 23 -6.26 4.55 -18.11
CA GLY A 23 -6.05 4.08 -19.50
C GLY A 23 -4.63 3.61 -19.73
N SER A 24 -4.05 3.97 -20.88
CA SER A 24 -2.65 3.68 -21.22
C SER A 24 -1.74 4.86 -20.83
N THR A 25 -0.51 4.90 -21.35
CA THR A 25 0.47 5.97 -21.09
C THR A 25 -0.08 7.36 -21.44
N ASN A 26 -0.87 7.47 -22.50
CA ASN A 26 -1.48 8.73 -22.94
C ASN A 26 -2.87 9.01 -22.35
N GLY A 27 -3.30 8.23 -21.36
CA GLY A 27 -4.64 8.36 -20.79
C GLY A 27 -5.66 7.38 -21.38
N SER A 28 -6.91 7.55 -20.96
CA SER A 28 -8.06 6.84 -21.51
C SER A 28 -8.69 7.67 -22.64
N ARG A 29 -9.10 7.00 -23.73
CA ARG A 29 -9.94 7.60 -24.78
C ARG A 29 -11.42 7.66 -24.42
N LEU A 30 -11.82 6.94 -23.38
CA LEU A 30 -13.18 6.97 -22.86
C LEU A 30 -13.37 8.23 -21.99
N PRO A 31 -14.50 8.95 -22.10
CA PRO A 31 -14.79 10.13 -21.28
C PRO A 31 -15.16 9.72 -19.85
N LEU A 32 -14.21 9.17 -19.11
CA LEU A 32 -14.38 8.68 -17.76
C LEU A 32 -14.11 9.79 -16.74
N ASP A 33 -15.07 10.03 -15.85
CA ASP A 33 -14.82 10.83 -14.67
C ASP A 33 -14.02 10.01 -13.64
N ARG A 34 -12.70 10.19 -13.68
CA ARG A 34 -11.77 9.53 -12.76
C ARG A 34 -12.06 9.88 -11.30
N LYS A 35 -12.47 11.12 -10.99
CA LYS A 35 -12.79 11.54 -9.61
C LYS A 35 -14.02 10.80 -9.09
N ARG A 36 -15.06 10.67 -9.93
CA ARG A 36 -16.25 9.89 -9.60
C ARG A 36 -15.92 8.41 -9.39
N LEU A 37 -15.11 7.81 -10.27
CA LEU A 37 -14.64 6.43 -10.11
C LEU A 37 -13.90 6.22 -8.79
N ALA A 38 -12.95 7.10 -8.46
CA ALA A 38 -12.21 7.03 -7.20
C ALA A 38 -13.15 7.09 -5.98
N LYS A 39 -14.14 8.00 -6.00
CA LYS A 39 -15.13 8.13 -4.94
C LYS A 39 -16.01 6.89 -4.80
N LEU A 40 -16.46 6.31 -5.92
CA LEU A 40 -17.28 5.09 -5.93
C LEU A 40 -16.53 3.87 -5.40
N LEU A 41 -15.23 3.77 -5.70
CA LEU A 41 -14.35 2.70 -5.22
C LEU A 41 -13.81 2.94 -3.81
N GLY A 42 -14.13 4.07 -3.17
CA GLY A 42 -13.69 4.38 -1.80
C GLY A 42 -12.25 4.87 -1.66
N PHE A 43 -11.60 5.27 -2.76
CA PHE A 43 -10.25 5.84 -2.72
C PHE A 43 -10.27 7.28 -2.23
N ASN A 44 -9.21 7.68 -1.52
CA ASN A 44 -9.07 9.04 -0.98
C ASN A 44 -8.46 10.03 -2.00
N GLY A 45 -8.12 9.57 -3.20
CA GLY A 45 -7.52 10.43 -4.22
C GLY A 45 -7.25 9.71 -5.53
N LEU A 46 -6.58 10.43 -6.43
CA LEU A 46 -6.18 9.93 -7.74
C LEU A 46 -4.67 9.79 -7.83
N VAL A 47 -4.21 8.77 -8.55
CA VAL A 47 -2.85 8.77 -9.08
C VAL A 47 -2.81 9.75 -10.25
N LEU A 48 -2.05 10.83 -10.11
CA LEU A 48 -2.08 11.98 -11.03
C LEU A 48 -1.54 11.62 -12.41
N HIS A 49 -0.45 10.85 -12.45
CA HIS A 49 0.20 10.47 -13.69
C HIS A 49 -0.29 9.11 -14.17
N THR A 50 -0.67 9.02 -15.44
CA THR A 50 -1.20 7.80 -16.08
C THR A 50 -0.16 6.69 -16.14
N ARG A 51 1.08 7.02 -16.49
CA ARG A 51 2.21 6.07 -16.48
C ARG A 51 2.45 5.50 -15.08
N ASP A 52 2.39 6.36 -14.07
CA ASP A 52 2.55 5.96 -12.68
C ASP A 52 1.40 5.04 -12.25
N ALA A 53 0.15 5.39 -12.59
CA ALA A 53 -1.03 4.57 -12.32
C ALA A 53 -1.00 3.18 -12.97
N MET A 54 -0.34 3.04 -14.13
CA MET A 54 -0.14 1.74 -14.79
C MET A 54 0.93 0.88 -14.11
N TRP A 55 1.95 1.51 -13.52
CA TRP A 55 3.10 0.82 -12.96
C TRP A 55 3.36 1.35 -11.54
N GLN A 56 2.64 0.79 -10.55
CA GLN A 56 2.76 1.13 -9.12
C GLN A 56 3.48 0.00 -8.34
N PRO A 57 4.79 -0.25 -8.54
CA PRO A 57 5.51 -1.31 -7.83
C PRO A 57 5.75 -0.93 -6.35
N ASP A 58 5.83 0.37 -6.07
CA ASP A 58 6.17 0.89 -4.74
C ASP A 58 5.18 0.44 -3.67
N GLY A 59 3.87 0.46 -3.97
CA GLY A 59 2.82 0.08 -3.01
C GLY A 59 2.97 -1.36 -2.50
N PRO A 60 3.01 -2.37 -3.40
CA PRO A 60 3.27 -3.76 -3.02
C PRO A 60 4.61 -3.99 -2.31
N ILE A 61 5.70 -3.39 -2.80
CA ILE A 61 7.04 -3.54 -2.21
C ILE A 61 7.06 -3.02 -0.77
N GLU A 62 6.48 -1.85 -0.56
CA GLU A 62 6.47 -1.21 0.75
C GLU A 62 5.52 -1.92 1.72
N LEU A 63 4.37 -2.39 1.24
CA LEU A 63 3.46 -3.22 2.04
C LEU A 63 4.14 -4.51 2.47
N MET A 64 4.88 -5.17 1.58
CA MET A 64 5.61 -6.40 1.89
C MET A 64 6.70 -6.15 2.94
N SER A 65 7.42 -5.03 2.83
CA SER A 65 8.45 -4.63 3.79
C SER A 65 7.87 -4.40 5.19
N VAL A 66 6.71 -3.73 5.29
CA VAL A 66 6.00 -3.54 6.58
C VAL A 66 5.44 -4.85 7.11
N ALA A 67 4.90 -5.71 6.24
CA ALA A 67 4.40 -7.03 6.64
C ALA A 67 5.52 -7.88 7.26
N LEU A 68 6.69 -7.95 6.61
CA LEU A 68 7.85 -8.68 7.14
C LEU A 68 8.29 -8.15 8.51
N ALA A 69 8.37 -6.82 8.67
CA ALA A 69 8.71 -6.22 9.97
C ALA A 69 7.72 -6.59 11.09
N ILE A 70 6.42 -6.67 10.77
CA ILE A 70 5.40 -7.10 11.74
C ILE A 70 5.53 -8.60 12.05
N PHE A 71 5.81 -9.43 11.04
CA PHE A 71 6.01 -10.88 11.21
C PHE A 71 7.22 -11.18 12.11
N GLU A 72 8.38 -10.57 11.86
CA GLU A 72 9.57 -10.75 12.72
C GLU A 72 9.35 -10.25 14.14
N CYS A 73 8.66 -9.11 14.32
CA CYS A 73 8.33 -8.63 15.64
C CYS A 73 7.46 -9.64 16.41
N ARG A 74 6.54 -10.35 15.73
CA ARG A 74 5.70 -11.39 16.33
C ARG A 74 6.43 -12.69 16.62
N THR A 75 7.40 -13.09 15.78
CA THR A 75 8.20 -14.30 16.06
C THR A 75 9.18 -14.10 17.21
N TYR A 76 9.65 -12.86 17.44
CA TYR A 76 10.41 -12.49 18.63
C TYR A 76 9.56 -12.46 19.91
N ASP A 77 8.31 -12.00 19.81
CA ASP A 77 7.38 -11.92 20.95
C ASP A 77 6.77 -13.29 21.34
N GLY A 78 7.07 -14.35 20.56
CA GLY A 78 6.49 -15.69 20.68
C GLY A 78 7.46 -16.80 21.12
N ARG A 79 8.66 -16.49 21.62
CA ARG A 79 9.54 -17.50 22.24
C ARG A 79 9.60 -17.32 23.76
N PRO A 80 9.40 -18.39 24.56
CA PRO A 80 9.81 -18.37 25.95
C PRO A 80 11.33 -18.18 25.98
N ALA A 81 11.79 -17.18 26.73
CA ALA A 81 13.20 -16.82 26.86
C ALA A 81 14.02 -17.78 27.74
N ASP A 82 13.56 -19.03 27.92
CA ASP A 82 14.11 -19.96 28.91
C ASP A 82 14.42 -21.33 28.26
N LEU A 83 15.49 -21.45 27.45
CA LEU A 83 16.11 -22.75 27.14
C LEU A 83 17.51 -22.72 26.47
N ASP A 84 18.28 -21.63 26.62
CA ASP A 84 19.71 -21.61 26.24
C ASP A 84 20.64 -21.41 27.46
N TYR A 85 20.23 -21.88 28.64
CA TYR A 85 21.05 -21.96 29.86
C TYR A 85 20.73 -23.23 30.68
N VAL A 86 20.85 -24.43 30.08
CA VAL A 86 21.30 -25.69 30.73
C VAL A 86 21.93 -26.57 29.65
#